data_AF-A0A1G8BB51-F1
#
_entry.id   AF-A0A1G8BB51-F1
#
_cell.length_a   1.000
_cell.length_b   1.000
_cell.length_c   1.000
_cell.angle_alpha   90.00
_cell.angle_beta   90.00
_cell.angle_gamma   90.00
#
_symmetry.space_group_name_H-M   'P 1'
#
loop_
_entity.id
_entity.type
_entity.pdbx_description
1 polymer ?
#
loop_
_entity_poly.entity_id
_entity_poly.type
_entity_poly.pdbx_seq_one_letter_code
_entity_poly.pdbx_strand_id
1 'polypeptide(L)'
;MAQHARPARYASRWFEQFVGDMDPVARVQLAHETAAALLARVRTDVDADVVERLLALAADDGIDSVAELWSDARPHTLPGALWRIHLLRTMVAQQAVDVAAHFTVGVERLHTADPVVAGAATPTGPEEIAVLADEILRGVFAGDLALALDRAAAFSRIAGAGALAEADARDAFDADAATRLTTRASRLATLADDLAASAALQRRDALH
;
A
#
# COMPACT_ATOMS: atom_id res chain seq x y z
N MET A 1 -25.38 9.90 19.87
CA MET A 1 -23.93 10.07 19.62
C MET A 1 -23.43 8.84 18.90
N ALA A 2 -23.24 8.92 17.58
CA ALA A 2 -22.82 7.77 16.78
C ALA A 2 -21.41 7.33 17.20
N GLN A 3 -21.37 6.20 17.89
CA GLN A 3 -20.16 5.49 18.27
C GLN A 3 -19.49 5.05 16.97
N HIS A 4 -18.43 5.76 16.56
CA HIS A 4 -17.64 5.38 15.41
C HIS A 4 -17.03 4.01 15.74
N ALA A 5 -17.53 2.97 15.08
CA ALA A 5 -16.91 1.65 15.13
C ALA A 5 -15.50 1.81 14.59
N ARG A 6 -14.52 1.71 15.50
CA ARG A 6 -13.10 1.65 15.16
C ARG A 6 -12.97 0.45 14.20
N PRO A 7 -12.42 0.62 12.98
CA PRO A 7 -12.22 -0.52 12.09
C PRO A 7 -11.41 -1.57 12.85
N ALA A 8 -11.96 -2.79 12.91
CA ALA A 8 -11.32 -3.90 13.59
C ALA A 8 -9.96 -4.12 12.95
N ARG A 9 -8.89 -3.76 13.67
CA ARG A 9 -7.55 -4.25 13.37
C ARG A 9 -7.66 -5.76 13.55
N TYR A 10 -7.59 -6.50 12.44
CA TYR A 10 -7.32 -7.93 12.49
C TYR A 10 -5.86 -8.05 12.92
N ALA A 11 -5.61 -7.81 14.21
CA ALA A 11 -4.32 -8.10 14.79
C ALA A 11 -4.13 -9.60 14.64
N SER A 12 -3.11 -9.99 13.87
CA SER A 12 -2.79 -11.41 13.80
C SER A 12 -2.51 -11.90 15.23
N ARG A 13 -2.89 -13.14 15.55
CA ARG A 13 -2.64 -13.72 16.89
C ARG A 13 -1.14 -13.65 17.26
N TRP A 14 -0.27 -13.68 16.25
CA TRP A 14 1.16 -13.43 16.38
C TRP A 14 1.47 -11.99 16.85
N PHE A 15 0.85 -10.98 16.23
CA PHE A 15 1.06 -9.56 16.57
C PHE A 15 0.70 -9.28 18.04
N GLU A 16 -0.44 -9.79 18.50
CA GLU A 16 -0.87 -9.64 19.90
C GLU A 16 0.13 -10.29 20.88
N GLN A 17 0.66 -11.47 20.53
CA GLN A 17 1.56 -12.23 21.38
C GLN A 17 2.98 -11.65 21.46
N PHE A 18 3.49 -11.06 20.38
CA PHE A 18 4.88 -10.61 20.29
C PHE A 18 5.07 -9.09 20.34
N VAL A 19 4.11 -8.31 19.83
CA VAL A 19 4.24 -6.84 19.66
C VAL A 19 3.31 -6.06 20.60
N GLY A 20 2.28 -6.71 21.14
CA GLY A 20 1.21 -6.07 21.93
C GLY A 20 1.71 -5.28 23.15
N ASP A 21 2.72 -5.79 23.87
CA ASP A 21 3.27 -5.20 25.10
C ASP A 21 4.64 -4.52 24.92
N MET A 22 5.09 -4.34 23.67
CA MET A 22 6.36 -3.68 23.40
C MET A 22 6.29 -2.17 23.62
N ASP A 23 7.37 -1.59 24.15
CA ASP A 23 7.55 -0.14 24.22
C ASP A 23 7.47 0.50 22.81
N PRO A 24 6.89 1.71 22.66
CA PRO A 24 6.76 2.36 21.36
C PRO A 24 8.08 2.56 20.61
N VAL A 25 9.20 2.81 21.30
CA VAL A 25 10.50 2.99 20.65
C VAL A 25 10.97 1.66 20.05
N ALA A 26 10.87 0.58 20.81
CA ALA A 26 11.22 -0.76 20.36
C ALA A 26 10.34 -1.20 19.17
N ARG A 27 9.04 -0.85 19.16
CA ARG A 27 8.15 -1.14 18.02
C ARG A 27 8.58 -0.42 16.75
N VAL A 28 8.94 0.86 16.85
CA VAL A 28 9.44 1.64 15.71
C VAL A 28 10.75 1.04 15.20
N GLN A 29 11.68 0.71 16.09
CA GLN A 29 12.96 0.09 15.73
C GLN A 29 12.74 -1.24 14.99
N LEU A 30 11.89 -2.12 15.54
CA LEU A 30 11.56 -3.41 14.92
C LEU A 30 10.91 -3.23 13.54
N ALA A 31 10.05 -2.20 13.37
CA ALA A 31 9.46 -1.89 12.07
C ALA A 31 10.53 -1.52 11.02
N HIS A 32 11.52 -0.70 11.39
CA HIS A 32 12.63 -0.36 10.50
C HIS A 32 13.53 -1.55 10.20
N GLU A 33 13.90 -2.34 11.21
CA GLU A 33 14.77 -3.51 11.05
C GLU A 33 14.14 -4.58 10.16
N THR A 34 12.86 -4.90 10.38
CA THR A 34 12.12 -5.87 9.57
C THR A 34 11.95 -5.41 8.13
N ALA A 35 11.63 -4.13 7.90
CA ALA A 35 11.53 -3.55 6.57
C ALA A 35 12.87 -3.61 5.82
N ALA A 36 13.96 -3.21 6.49
CA ALA A 36 15.31 -3.25 5.91
C ALA A 36 15.75 -4.69 5.59
N ALA A 37 15.52 -5.63 6.51
CA ALA A 37 15.91 -7.03 6.33
C ALA A 37 15.15 -7.71 5.18
N LEU A 38 13.86 -7.38 4.99
CA LEU A 38 13.04 -7.85 3.87
C LEU A 38 13.59 -7.42 2.51
N LEU A 39 14.14 -6.20 2.41
CA LEU A 39 14.69 -5.69 1.16
C LEU A 39 16.14 -6.11 0.91
N ALA A 40 16.98 -6.08 1.95
CA ALA A 40 18.41 -6.30 1.80
C ALA A 40 18.74 -7.76 1.43
N ARG A 41 17.84 -8.71 1.71
CA ARG A 41 18.08 -10.18 1.63
C ARG A 41 19.36 -10.63 2.36
N VAL A 42 19.97 -9.76 3.17
CA VAL A 42 21.24 -9.93 3.87
C VAL A 42 21.11 -9.29 5.25
N ARG A 43 21.53 -10.06 6.26
CA ARG A 43 21.43 -9.75 7.69
C ARG A 43 22.71 -9.09 8.19
N THR A 44 22.59 -8.11 9.09
CA THR A 44 23.68 -7.75 10.01
C THR A 44 23.16 -7.38 11.40
N ASP A 45 23.41 -8.31 12.32
CA ASP A 45 23.67 -8.18 13.77
C ASP A 45 22.54 -7.96 14.83
N VAL A 46 22.89 -8.47 16.02
CA VAL A 46 22.33 -8.47 17.40
C VAL A 46 20.85 -8.79 17.65
N ASP A 47 19.89 -8.34 16.84
CA ASP A 47 18.45 -8.68 17.00
C ASP A 47 17.93 -9.67 15.94
N ALA A 48 18.88 -10.41 15.35
CA ALA A 48 18.64 -11.36 14.27
C ALA A 48 17.55 -12.37 14.62
N ASP A 49 17.42 -12.83 15.86
CA ASP A 49 16.49 -13.91 16.21
C ASP A 49 15.00 -13.53 16.07
N VAL A 50 14.62 -12.29 16.40
CA VAL A 50 13.23 -11.82 16.30
C VAL A 50 12.91 -11.49 14.84
N VAL A 51 13.84 -10.78 14.18
CA VAL A 51 13.72 -10.46 12.76
C VAL A 51 13.68 -11.74 11.92
N GLU A 52 14.52 -12.74 12.20
CA GLU A 52 14.52 -14.02 11.48
C GLU A 52 13.23 -14.80 11.65
N ARG A 53 12.68 -14.85 12.87
CA ARG A 53 11.36 -15.46 13.10
C ARG A 53 10.27 -14.74 12.31
N LEU A 54 10.35 -13.42 12.22
CA LEU A 54 9.42 -12.61 11.46
C LEU A 54 9.52 -12.81 9.95
N LEU A 55 10.73 -12.91 9.44
CA LEU A 55 10.99 -13.19 8.04
C LEU A 55 10.55 -14.62 7.67
N ALA A 56 10.75 -15.59 8.57
CA ALA A 56 10.25 -16.96 8.38
C ALA A 56 8.72 -16.99 8.34
N LEU A 57 8.06 -16.26 9.24
CA LEU A 57 6.60 -16.12 9.22
C LEU A 57 6.11 -15.46 7.93
N ALA A 58 6.80 -14.40 7.47
CA ALA A 58 6.47 -13.75 6.20
C ALA A 58 6.69 -14.65 4.98
N ALA A 59 7.61 -15.61 5.07
CA ALA A 59 7.85 -16.60 4.01
C ALA A 59 6.74 -17.66 3.97
N ASP A 60 6.23 -18.08 5.12
CA ASP A 60 5.20 -19.13 5.24
C ASP A 60 3.77 -18.58 5.06
N ASP A 61 3.44 -17.49 5.76
CA ASP A 61 2.09 -16.88 5.80
C ASP A 61 1.94 -15.67 4.85
N GLY A 62 3.02 -15.27 4.19
CA GLY A 62 3.06 -14.07 3.35
C GLY A 62 3.31 -12.78 4.14
N ILE A 63 3.51 -11.68 3.39
CA ILE A 63 3.88 -10.36 3.92
C ILE A 63 2.86 -9.78 4.92
N ASP A 64 1.61 -10.24 4.86
CA ASP A 64 0.50 -9.73 5.68
C ASP A 64 0.81 -9.87 7.18
N SER A 65 1.54 -10.91 7.56
CA SER A 65 1.96 -11.20 8.94
C SER A 65 2.89 -10.11 9.54
N VAL A 66 3.76 -9.53 8.72
CA VAL A 66 4.72 -8.49 9.12
C VAL A 66 4.26 -7.08 8.78
N ALA A 67 3.38 -6.93 7.78
CA ALA A 67 2.94 -5.63 7.32
C ALA A 67 2.25 -4.81 8.42
N GLU A 68 1.52 -5.46 9.33
CA GLU A 68 0.85 -4.80 10.45
C GLU A 68 1.83 -4.02 11.35
N LEU A 69 3.07 -4.47 11.47
CA LEU A 69 4.12 -3.80 12.25
C LEU A 69 4.48 -2.42 11.69
N TRP A 70 4.28 -2.23 10.39
CA TRP A 70 4.58 -0.98 9.70
C TRP A 70 3.41 0.00 9.70
N SER A 71 2.24 -0.40 10.20
CA SER A 71 1.00 0.39 10.08
C SER A 71 1.04 1.75 10.79
N ASP A 72 1.84 1.88 11.85
CA ASP A 72 2.04 3.13 12.60
C ASP A 72 3.29 3.91 12.11
N ALA A 73 4.00 3.44 11.07
CA ALA A 73 5.20 4.10 10.55
C ALA A 73 4.88 5.39 9.77
N ARG A 74 5.82 6.35 9.81
CA ARG A 74 5.67 7.64 9.14
C ARG A 74 5.66 7.50 7.61
N PRO A 75 4.95 8.37 6.87
CA PRO A 75 4.72 8.22 5.43
C PRO A 75 5.94 8.08 4.52
N HIS A 76 7.08 8.64 4.93
CA HIS A 76 8.28 8.76 4.09
C HIS A 76 9.49 8.07 4.75
N THR A 77 9.22 6.99 5.47
CA THR A 77 10.22 6.02 5.93
C THR A 77 10.06 4.72 5.16
N LEU A 78 11.08 3.88 5.18
CA LEU A 78 11.04 2.57 4.53
C LEU A 78 9.84 1.71 4.98
N PRO A 79 9.61 1.45 6.28
CA PRO A 79 8.41 0.71 6.70
C PRO A 79 7.11 1.40 6.27
N GLY A 80 7.03 2.73 6.32
CA GLY A 80 5.83 3.46 5.91
C GLY A 80 5.52 3.36 4.42
N ALA A 81 6.55 3.27 3.57
CA ALA A 81 6.42 3.03 2.14
C ALA A 81 5.97 1.59 1.85
N LEU A 82 6.55 0.60 2.53
CA LEU A 82 6.15 -0.82 2.40
C LEU A 82 4.69 -1.04 2.85
N TRP A 83 4.28 -0.43 3.95
CA TRP A 83 2.89 -0.47 4.42
C TRP A 83 1.91 0.06 3.36
N ARG A 84 2.24 1.15 2.68
CA ARG A 84 1.39 1.76 1.65
C ARG A 84 1.26 0.88 0.40
N ILE A 85 2.34 0.23 -0.03
CA ILE A 85 2.28 -0.77 -1.11
C ILE A 85 1.39 -1.95 -0.68
N HIS A 86 1.58 -2.46 0.54
CA HIS A 86 0.74 -3.53 1.08
C HIS A 86 -0.74 -3.10 1.15
N LEU A 87 -1.05 -1.89 1.61
CA LEU A 87 -2.41 -1.35 1.67
C LEU A 87 -3.05 -1.28 0.28
N LEU A 88 -2.30 -0.86 -0.75
CA LEU A 88 -2.76 -0.85 -2.14
C LEU A 88 -3.14 -2.27 -2.59
N ARG A 89 -2.27 -3.26 -2.36
CA ARG A 89 -2.54 -4.65 -2.68
C ARG A 89 -3.77 -5.18 -1.96
N THR A 90 -3.88 -4.93 -0.65
CA THR A 90 -5.00 -5.38 0.17
C THR A 90 -6.32 -4.75 -0.30
N MET A 91 -6.32 -3.47 -0.66
CA MET A 91 -7.49 -2.82 -1.25
C MET A 91 -7.93 -3.49 -2.55
N VAL A 92 -6.98 -3.82 -3.44
CA VAL A 92 -7.28 -4.50 -4.70
C VAL A 92 -7.82 -5.90 -4.47
N ALA A 93 -7.19 -6.67 -3.59
CA ALA A 93 -7.62 -8.03 -3.25
C ALA A 93 -9.07 -8.07 -2.70
N GLN A 94 -9.47 -7.05 -1.93
CA GLN A 94 -10.82 -6.99 -1.34
C GLN A 94 -11.89 -6.49 -2.31
N GLN A 95 -11.54 -5.63 -3.28
CA GLN A 95 -12.49 -4.87 -4.09
C GLN A 95 -12.06 -4.77 -5.56
N ALA A 96 -11.57 -5.87 -6.13
CA ALA A 96 -10.98 -5.87 -7.48
C ALA A 96 -11.93 -5.34 -8.56
N VAL A 97 -13.23 -5.65 -8.47
CA VAL A 97 -14.25 -5.17 -9.41
C VAL A 97 -14.37 -3.65 -9.41
N ASP A 98 -14.59 -3.06 -8.24
CA ASP A 98 -14.73 -1.61 -8.09
C ASP A 98 -13.42 -0.90 -8.45
N VAL A 99 -12.28 -1.46 -8.07
CA VAL A 99 -10.97 -0.87 -8.37
C VAL A 99 -10.67 -0.93 -9.87
N ALA A 100 -10.99 -2.02 -10.57
CA ALA A 100 -10.85 -2.12 -12.03
C ALA A 100 -11.76 -1.13 -12.76
N ALA A 101 -13.00 -0.95 -12.30
CA ALA A 101 -13.94 0.01 -12.87
C ALA A 101 -13.40 1.45 -12.73
N HIS A 102 -12.99 1.85 -11.52
CA HIS A 102 -12.38 3.16 -11.30
C HIS A 102 -11.07 3.30 -12.10
N PHE A 103 -10.23 2.27 -12.16
CA PHE A 103 -8.97 2.36 -12.90
C PHE A 103 -9.23 2.61 -14.39
N THR A 104 -10.15 1.87 -14.99
CA THR A 104 -10.52 2.01 -16.41
C THR A 104 -11.01 3.43 -16.71
N VAL A 105 -11.95 3.95 -15.93
CA VAL A 105 -12.46 5.33 -16.08
C VAL A 105 -11.33 6.34 -15.84
N GLY A 106 -10.46 6.08 -14.85
CA GLY A 106 -9.33 6.93 -14.52
C GLY A 106 -8.33 7.08 -15.67
N VAL A 107 -8.05 5.99 -16.41
CA VAL A 107 -7.17 6.01 -17.59
C VAL A 107 -7.75 6.91 -18.68
N GLU A 108 -9.06 6.89 -18.89
CA GLU A 108 -9.73 7.75 -19.87
C GLU A 108 -9.73 9.23 -19.46
N ARG A 109 -9.76 9.50 -18.15
CA ARG A 109 -9.79 10.87 -17.59
C ARG A 109 -8.41 11.50 -17.45
N LEU A 110 -7.37 10.72 -17.22
CA LEU A 110 -6.01 11.22 -17.05
C LEU A 110 -5.26 11.24 -18.39
N HIS A 111 -5.01 12.43 -18.91
CA HIS A 111 -4.10 12.64 -20.04
C HIS A 111 -2.64 12.78 -19.57
N THR A 112 -2.15 11.78 -18.82
CA THR A 112 -0.80 11.75 -18.25
C THR A 112 -0.03 10.50 -18.69
N ALA A 113 1.24 10.39 -18.30
CA ALA A 113 2.02 9.16 -18.49
C ALA A 113 1.66 8.04 -17.49
N ASP A 114 0.77 8.30 -16.52
CA ASP A 114 0.48 7.37 -15.44
C ASP A 114 0.03 5.98 -15.92
N PRO A 115 -0.80 5.81 -16.98
CA PRO A 115 -1.19 4.48 -17.45
C PRO A 115 0.02 3.63 -17.89
N VAL A 116 1.00 4.26 -18.54
CA VAL A 116 2.24 3.62 -18.96
C VAL A 116 3.12 3.30 -17.76
N VAL A 117 3.24 4.24 -16.81
CA VAL A 117 4.03 4.04 -15.59
C VAL A 117 3.43 2.92 -14.75
N ALA A 118 2.12 2.93 -14.49
CA ALA A 118 1.43 1.89 -13.73
C ALA A 118 1.65 0.50 -14.37
N GLY A 119 1.62 0.43 -15.71
CA GLY A 119 1.92 -0.79 -16.47
C GLY A 119 0.78 -1.80 -16.45
N ALA A 120 -0.47 -1.33 -16.44
CA ALA A 120 -1.64 -2.20 -16.49
C ALA A 120 -1.82 -2.83 -17.88
N ALA A 121 -2.26 -4.10 -17.91
CA ALA A 121 -2.73 -4.71 -19.15
C ALA A 121 -4.01 -4.01 -19.65
N THR A 122 -4.20 -3.96 -20.97
CA THR A 122 -5.40 -3.40 -21.61
C THR A 122 -6.11 -4.52 -22.39
N PRO A 123 -7.40 -4.80 -22.11
CA PRO A 123 -8.28 -4.15 -21.12
C PRO A 123 -7.88 -4.46 -19.66
N THR A 124 -8.17 -3.54 -18.74
CA THR A 124 -7.85 -3.71 -17.30
C THR A 124 -9.08 -4.20 -16.52
N GLY A 125 -9.30 -5.52 -16.53
CA GLY A 125 -10.36 -6.16 -15.75
C GLY A 125 -9.97 -6.41 -14.28
N PRO A 126 -10.87 -7.03 -13.48
CA PRO A 126 -10.61 -7.38 -12.08
C PRO A 126 -9.44 -8.34 -11.89
N GLU A 127 -9.20 -9.25 -12.83
CA GLU A 127 -8.06 -10.17 -12.78
C GLU A 127 -6.76 -9.43 -13.11
N GLU A 128 -6.77 -8.60 -14.15
CA GLU A 128 -5.60 -7.81 -14.56
C GLU A 128 -5.18 -6.80 -13.48
N ILE A 129 -6.14 -6.17 -12.79
CA ILE A 129 -5.83 -5.22 -11.72
C ILE A 129 -5.23 -5.92 -10.49
N ALA A 130 -5.68 -7.14 -10.19
CA ALA A 130 -5.11 -7.96 -9.12
C ALA A 130 -3.69 -8.41 -9.46
N VAL A 131 -3.47 -8.88 -10.70
CA VAL A 131 -2.14 -9.23 -11.22
C VAL A 131 -1.20 -8.02 -11.14
N LEU A 132 -1.66 -6.83 -11.56
CA LEU A 132 -0.88 -5.61 -11.48
C LEU A 132 -0.48 -5.26 -10.03
N ALA A 133 -1.41 -5.34 -9.08
CA ALA A 133 -1.12 -5.07 -7.68
C ALA A 133 -0.07 -6.05 -7.12
N ASP A 134 -0.17 -7.32 -7.47
CA ASP A 134 0.83 -8.32 -7.09
C ASP A 134 2.18 -8.07 -7.78
N GLU A 135 2.21 -7.65 -9.04
CA GLU A 135 3.45 -7.29 -9.75
C GLU A 135 4.16 -6.09 -9.10
N ILE A 136 3.40 -5.07 -8.71
CA ILE A 136 3.93 -3.92 -7.98
C ILE A 136 4.56 -4.38 -6.67
N LEU A 137 3.86 -5.23 -5.89
CA LEU A 137 4.42 -5.77 -4.65
C LEU A 137 5.67 -6.64 -4.92
N ARG A 138 5.65 -7.49 -5.95
CA ARG A 138 6.82 -8.32 -6.31
C ARG A 138 8.02 -7.47 -6.71
N GLY A 139 7.80 -6.34 -7.40
CA GLY A 139 8.85 -5.40 -7.82
C GLY A 139 9.68 -4.86 -6.66
N VAL A 140 9.05 -4.66 -5.49
CA VAL A 140 9.72 -4.28 -4.24
C VAL A 140 10.85 -5.26 -3.89
N PHE A 141 10.57 -6.55 -3.97
CA PHE A 141 11.51 -7.63 -3.58
C PHE A 141 12.45 -8.07 -4.72
N ALA A 142 12.17 -7.64 -5.95
CA ALA A 142 13.01 -7.87 -7.11
C ALA A 142 14.18 -6.87 -7.22
N GLY A 143 14.29 -5.92 -6.28
CA GLY A 143 15.38 -4.93 -6.23
C GLY A 143 15.05 -3.60 -6.93
N ASP A 144 13.80 -3.37 -7.32
CA ASP A 144 13.36 -2.14 -7.97
C ASP A 144 12.30 -1.39 -7.15
N LEU A 145 12.65 -1.09 -5.89
CA LEU A 145 11.73 -0.42 -4.96
C LEU A 145 11.28 0.95 -5.49
N ALA A 146 12.19 1.73 -6.09
CA ALA A 146 11.84 3.04 -6.62
C ALA A 146 10.78 2.95 -7.73
N LEU A 147 10.95 2.03 -8.69
CA LEU A 147 9.95 1.82 -9.74
C LEU A 147 8.65 1.27 -9.15
N ALA A 148 8.70 0.30 -8.23
CA ALA A 148 7.50 -0.23 -7.59
C ALA A 148 6.67 0.89 -6.91
N LEU A 149 7.35 1.82 -6.23
CA LEU A 149 6.72 2.99 -5.63
C LEU A 149 6.12 3.94 -6.69
N ASP A 150 6.82 4.20 -7.81
CA ASP A 150 6.27 5.00 -8.91
C ASP A 150 5.02 4.36 -9.53
N ARG A 151 5.06 3.04 -9.77
CA ARG A 151 3.94 2.26 -10.30
C ARG A 151 2.73 2.33 -9.38
N ALA A 152 2.97 2.17 -8.07
CA ALA A 152 1.93 2.28 -7.04
C ALA A 152 1.34 3.70 -6.96
N ALA A 153 2.18 4.73 -7.10
CA ALA A 153 1.74 6.12 -7.12
C ALA A 153 0.88 6.44 -8.36
N ALA A 154 1.33 6.00 -9.54
CA ALA A 154 0.59 6.15 -10.80
C ALA A 154 -0.75 5.42 -10.73
N PHE A 155 -0.76 4.17 -10.25
CA PHE A 155 -1.98 3.41 -10.01
C PHE A 155 -2.97 4.18 -9.12
N SER A 156 -2.48 4.74 -8.02
CA SER A 156 -3.32 5.43 -7.04
C SER A 156 -3.92 6.72 -7.61
N ARG A 157 -3.17 7.47 -8.43
CA ARG A 157 -3.70 8.63 -9.17
C ARG A 157 -4.81 8.23 -10.14
N ILE A 158 -4.58 7.18 -10.93
CA ILE A 158 -5.57 6.67 -11.91
C ILE A 158 -6.85 6.24 -11.20
N ALA A 159 -6.75 5.34 -10.21
CA ALA A 159 -7.91 4.87 -9.47
C ALA A 159 -8.63 6.03 -8.74
N GLY A 160 -7.89 7.02 -8.23
CA GLY A 160 -8.46 8.21 -7.61
C GLY A 160 -9.25 9.07 -8.59
N ALA A 161 -8.74 9.28 -9.81
CA ALA A 161 -9.43 10.01 -10.86
C ALA A 161 -10.74 9.32 -11.28
N GLY A 162 -10.74 8.00 -11.37
CA GLY A 162 -11.96 7.23 -11.65
C GLY A 162 -13.00 7.30 -10.53
N ALA A 163 -12.57 7.17 -9.27
CA ALA A 163 -13.45 7.33 -8.12
C ALA A 163 -14.09 8.72 -8.07
N LEU A 164 -13.34 9.77 -8.41
CA LEU A 164 -13.87 11.14 -8.50
C LEU A 164 -14.87 11.28 -9.65
N ALA A 165 -14.57 10.72 -10.83
CA ALA A 165 -15.50 10.73 -11.96
C ALA A 165 -16.82 10.01 -11.64
N GLU A 166 -16.77 8.91 -10.89
CA GLU A 166 -17.98 8.24 -10.41
C GLU A 166 -18.71 9.06 -9.35
N ALA A 167 -18.00 9.75 -8.46
CA ALA A 167 -18.61 10.65 -7.49
C ALA A 167 -19.43 11.74 -8.18
N ASP A 168 -18.84 12.41 -9.18
CA ASP A 168 -19.49 13.46 -9.97
C ASP A 168 -20.76 12.93 -10.67
N ALA A 169 -20.70 11.70 -11.20
CA ALA A 169 -21.83 11.09 -11.86
C ALA A 169 -23.00 10.79 -10.89
N ARG A 170 -22.70 10.51 -9.62
CA ARG A 170 -23.70 10.17 -8.59
C ARG A 170 -24.22 11.38 -7.82
N ASP A 171 -23.53 12.52 -7.84
CA ASP A 171 -23.82 13.69 -7.02
C ASP A 171 -25.29 14.15 -7.09
N ALA A 172 -25.88 14.09 -8.30
CA ALA A 172 -27.25 14.53 -8.53
C ALA A 172 -28.35 13.62 -7.94
N PHE A 173 -28.05 12.36 -7.60
CA PHE A 173 -29.07 11.38 -7.19
C PHE A 173 -28.68 10.47 -6.02
N ASP A 174 -27.42 10.48 -5.57
CA ASP A 174 -26.93 9.72 -4.42
C ASP A 174 -25.74 10.46 -3.77
N ALA A 175 -26.06 11.53 -3.02
CA ALA A 175 -25.08 12.39 -2.36
C ALA A 175 -24.22 11.65 -1.32
N ASP A 176 -24.77 10.62 -0.67
CA ASP A 176 -24.02 9.80 0.29
C ASP A 176 -22.95 8.95 -0.42
N ALA A 177 -23.27 8.35 -1.57
CA ALA A 177 -22.28 7.65 -2.38
C ALA A 177 -21.24 8.60 -2.95
N ALA A 178 -21.64 9.77 -3.46
CA ALA A 178 -20.71 10.79 -3.94
C ALA A 178 -19.71 11.20 -2.85
N THR A 179 -20.19 11.45 -1.62
CA THR A 179 -19.33 11.77 -0.47
C THR A 179 -18.32 10.66 -0.16
N ARG A 180 -18.74 9.39 -0.18
CA ARG A 180 -17.85 8.23 0.05
C ARG A 180 -16.78 8.13 -1.04
N LEU A 181 -17.16 8.30 -2.30
CA LEU A 181 -16.26 8.23 -3.45
C LEU A 181 -15.26 9.39 -3.48
N THR A 182 -15.69 10.62 -3.19
CA THR A 182 -14.79 11.78 -3.05
C THR A 182 -13.79 11.57 -1.91
N THR A 183 -14.24 11.01 -0.78
CA THR A 183 -13.34 10.66 0.33
C THR A 183 -12.31 9.59 -0.09
N ARG A 184 -12.74 8.58 -0.86
CA ARG A 184 -11.85 7.55 -1.42
C ARG A 184 -10.82 8.17 -2.38
N ALA A 185 -11.26 9.02 -3.30
CA ALA A 185 -10.39 9.72 -4.23
C ALA A 185 -9.33 10.56 -3.50
N SER A 186 -9.72 11.30 -2.46
CA SER A 186 -8.78 12.07 -1.62
C SER A 186 -7.74 11.18 -0.94
N ARG A 187 -8.14 10.03 -0.39
CA ARG A 187 -7.20 9.07 0.22
C ARG A 187 -6.23 8.48 -0.80
N LEU A 188 -6.71 8.17 -2.01
CA LEU A 188 -5.87 7.67 -3.10
C LEU A 188 -4.89 8.74 -3.60
N ALA A 189 -5.28 10.01 -3.64
CA ALA A 189 -4.38 11.12 -3.95
C ALA A 189 -3.27 11.25 -2.89
N THR A 190 -3.61 11.24 -1.60
CA THR A 190 -2.59 11.25 -0.52
C THR A 190 -1.67 10.04 -0.59
N LEU A 191 -2.21 8.86 -0.85
CA LEU A 191 -1.41 7.64 -1.03
C LEU A 191 -0.43 7.79 -2.19
N ALA A 192 -0.86 8.35 -3.32
CA ALA A 192 -0.01 8.59 -4.47
C ALA A 192 1.13 9.58 -4.18
N ASP A 193 0.84 10.66 -3.46
CA ASP A 193 1.85 11.67 -3.09
C ASP A 193 2.91 11.07 -2.16
N ASP A 194 2.48 10.30 -1.15
CA ASP A 194 3.40 9.61 -0.23
C ASP A 194 4.29 8.59 -0.94
N LEU A 195 3.72 7.81 -1.85
CA LEU A 195 4.46 6.81 -2.64
C LEU A 195 5.46 7.48 -3.58
N ALA A 196 5.07 8.56 -4.28
CA ALA A 196 5.95 9.32 -5.16
C ALA A 196 7.10 9.99 -4.39
N ALA A 197 6.82 10.56 -3.21
CA ALA A 197 7.83 11.13 -2.34
C ALA A 197 8.83 10.06 -1.85
N SER A 198 8.32 8.89 -1.49
CA SER A 198 9.13 7.73 -1.10
C SER A 198 10.00 7.22 -2.25
N ALA A 199 9.48 7.17 -3.49
CA ALA A 199 10.26 6.83 -4.67
C ALA A 199 11.42 7.82 -4.89
N ALA A 200 11.15 9.12 -4.71
CA ALA A 200 12.17 10.16 -4.81
C ALA A 200 13.23 10.09 -3.70
N LEU A 201 12.86 9.66 -2.49
CA LEU A 201 13.79 9.38 -1.39
C LEU A 201 14.64 8.14 -1.67
N GLN A 202 14.04 7.08 -2.20
CA GLN A 202 14.75 5.84 -2.54
C GLN A 202 15.83 6.07 -3.59
N ARG A 203 15.54 6.83 -4.66
CA ARG A 203 16.54 7.12 -5.72
C ARG A 203 17.75 7.92 -5.24
N ARG A 204 17.68 8.56 -4.08
CA ARG A 204 18.77 9.33 -3.48
C ARG A 204 19.32 8.67 -2.20
N ASP A 205 19.00 7.40 -1.98
CA ASP A 205 19.43 6.61 -0.83
C ASP A 205 19.08 7.26 0.53
N ALA A 206 17.96 7.99 0.60
CA ALA A 206 17.50 8.71 1.79
C ALA A 206 16.18 8.15 2.37
N LEU A 207 15.72 7.00 1.86
CA LEU A 207 14.59 6.27 2.43
C LEU A 207 15.12 5.26 3.45
N HIS A 208 14.88 5.52 4.74
CA HIS A 208 15.35 4.70 5.86
C HIS A 208 14.19 4.16 6.70
#